data_AF-R6SQT6-F1
#
_entry.id   AF-R6SQT6-F1
#
_cell.length_a   1.000
_cell.length_b   1.000
_cell.length_c   1.000
_cell.angle_alpha   90.00
_cell.angle_beta   90.00
_cell.angle_gamma   90.00
#
_symmetry.space_group_name_H-M   'P 1'
#
loop_
_entity.id
_entity.type
_entity.pdbx_description
1 polymer ?
#
loop_
_entity_poly.entity_id
_entity_poly.type
_entity_poly.pdbx_seq_one_letter_code
_entity_poly.pdbx_strand_id
1 'polypeptide(L)'
;MYTREQKEKALAMYDATQSIAEVIRRLGYPSKQALYTWIANRDKPWQKPNGFRGVNTAEHPRHPSVNLKISAIRACFEEGNDVQLISAQIGYSRASIYAWHRRYLKECWD
;
A
#
# COMPACT_ATOMS: atom_id res chain seq x y z
N MET A 1 12.29 0.65 15.97
CA MET A 1 12.95 0.42 14.67
C MET A 1 14.37 -0.05 14.96
N TYR A 2 14.90 -1.08 14.27
CA TYR A 2 16.25 -1.58 14.53
C TYR A 2 17.29 -0.80 13.75
N THR A 3 18.45 -0.51 14.35
CA THR A 3 19.56 0.15 13.66
C THR A 3 20.25 -0.80 12.69
N ARG A 4 21.09 -0.25 11.81
CA ARG A 4 21.89 -1.04 10.88
C ARG A 4 22.86 -1.96 11.64
N GLU A 5 23.50 -1.44 12.67
CA GLU A 5 24.44 -2.16 13.53
C GLU A 5 23.75 -3.31 14.27
N GLN A 6 22.53 -3.08 14.78
CA GLN A 6 21.73 -4.14 15.41
C GLN A 6 21.40 -5.26 14.42
N LYS A 7 21.04 -4.90 13.18
CA LYS A 7 20.74 -5.87 12.13
C LYS A 7 21.99 -6.66 11.72
N GLU A 8 23.12 -6.00 11.54
CA GLU A 8 24.41 -6.64 11.20
C GLU A 8 24.88 -7.57 12.31
N LYS A 9 24.79 -7.15 13.59
CA LYS A 9 25.12 -8.00 14.75
C LYS A 9 24.25 -9.25 14.84
N ALA A 10 22.94 -9.11 14.61
CA ALA A 10 22.01 -10.25 14.62
C ALA A 10 22.30 -11.24 13.48
N LEU A 11 22.59 -10.73 12.28
CA LEU A 11 22.95 -11.56 11.12
C LEU A 11 24.30 -12.27 11.32
N ALA A 12 25.32 -11.60 11.87
CA ALA A 12 26.61 -12.22 12.16
C ALA A 12 26.49 -13.35 13.21
N MET A 13 25.65 -13.15 14.24
CA MET A 13 25.38 -14.21 15.22
C MET A 13 24.59 -15.37 14.62
N TYR A 14 23.66 -15.09 13.72
CA TYR A 14 22.97 -16.14 12.96
C TYR A 14 23.96 -16.95 12.12
N ASP A 15 24.89 -16.30 11.42
CA ASP A 15 25.91 -16.99 10.62
C ASP A 15 26.74 -17.96 11.47
N ALA A 16 27.11 -17.57 12.70
CA ALA A 16 27.88 -18.39 13.62
C ALA A 16 27.09 -19.55 14.27
N THR A 17 25.79 -19.37 14.51
CA THR A 17 24.98 -20.32 15.28
C THR A 17 24.01 -21.15 14.44
N GLN A 18 23.67 -20.68 13.23
CA GLN A 18 22.61 -21.19 12.37
C GLN A 18 21.26 -21.37 13.10
N SER A 19 21.01 -20.62 14.19
CA SER A 19 19.84 -20.79 15.06
C SER A 19 19.19 -19.47 15.42
N ILE A 20 18.00 -19.23 14.88
CA ILE A 20 17.20 -18.02 15.17
C ILE A 20 16.85 -17.93 16.66
N ALA A 21 16.44 -19.04 17.27
CA ALA A 21 16.10 -19.07 18.68
C ALA A 21 17.30 -18.65 19.55
N GLU A 22 18.50 -19.08 19.18
CA GLU A 22 19.72 -18.73 19.90
C GLU A 22 20.08 -17.24 19.74
N VAL A 23 19.92 -16.67 18.54
CA VAL A 23 20.11 -15.22 18.33
C VAL A 23 19.17 -14.41 19.22
N ILE A 24 17.88 -14.76 19.25
CA ILE A 24 16.87 -14.07 20.05
C ILE A 24 17.17 -14.21 21.54
N ARG A 25 17.53 -15.43 21.98
CA ARG A 25 17.88 -15.70 23.38
C ARG A 25 19.10 -14.91 23.84
N ARG A 26 20.13 -14.78 23.00
CA ARG A 26 21.39 -14.07 23.34
C ARG A 26 21.29 -12.55 23.23
N LEU A 27 20.57 -12.04 22.24
CA LEU A 27 20.49 -10.59 22.00
C LEU A 27 19.25 -9.95 22.64
N GLY A 28 18.20 -10.72 22.92
CA GLY A 28 16.89 -10.20 23.34
C GLY A 28 16.08 -9.59 22.19
N TYR A 29 16.60 -9.65 20.96
CA TYR A 29 16.01 -9.14 19.73
C TYR A 29 16.66 -9.85 18.51
N PRO A 30 16.14 -9.68 17.27
CA PRO A 30 14.84 -9.13 16.91
C PRO A 30 13.71 -10.16 17.13
N SER A 31 12.50 -9.91 16.64
CA SER A 31 11.49 -10.98 16.56
C SER A 31 11.90 -12.05 15.54
N LYS A 32 11.37 -13.27 15.69
CA LYS A 32 11.60 -14.38 14.73
C LYS A 32 11.32 -13.96 13.29
N GLN A 33 10.20 -13.25 13.07
CA GLN A 33 9.79 -12.78 11.75
C GLN A 33 10.75 -11.74 11.16
N ALA A 34 11.24 -10.82 11.99
CA ALA A 34 12.20 -9.83 11.56
C ALA A 34 13.52 -10.48 11.14
N LEU A 35 14.02 -11.46 11.91
CA LEU A 35 15.26 -12.16 11.54
C LEU A 35 15.12 -12.97 10.25
N TYR A 36 14.01 -13.71 10.06
CA TYR A 36 13.73 -14.37 8.78
C TYR A 36 13.72 -13.38 7.61
N THR A 37 13.06 -12.24 7.78
CA THR A 37 12.98 -11.21 6.76
C THR A 37 14.37 -10.64 6.43
N TRP A 38 15.24 -10.49 7.43
CA TRP A 38 16.59 -9.99 7.21
C TRP A 38 17.47 -11.00 6.50
N ILE A 39 17.39 -12.28 6.87
CA ILE A 39 18.10 -13.38 6.21
C ILE A 39 17.65 -13.48 4.74
N ALA A 40 16.34 -13.52 4.49
CA ALA A 40 15.77 -13.65 3.14
C ALA A 40 16.05 -12.45 2.22
N ASN A 41 16.43 -11.30 2.78
CA ASN A 41 16.71 -10.08 2.02
C ASN A 41 18.18 -9.64 2.12
N ARG A 42 19.07 -10.45 2.73
CA ARG A 42 20.49 -10.11 2.95
C ARG A 42 21.20 -9.82 1.64
N ASP A 43 21.02 -10.69 0.66
CA ASP A 43 21.73 -10.63 -0.63
C ASP A 43 20.89 -9.99 -1.73
N LYS A 44 19.68 -9.54 -1.40
CA LYS A 44 18.84 -8.83 -2.36
C LYS A 44 19.35 -7.40 -2.49
N PRO A 45 19.65 -6.93 -3.71
CA PRO A 45 19.92 -5.51 -3.90
C PRO A 45 18.74 -4.71 -3.39
N TRP A 46 19.01 -3.53 -2.81
CA TRP A 46 17.94 -2.63 -2.41
C TRP A 46 17.03 -2.38 -3.61
N GLN A 47 15.76 -2.75 -3.47
CA GLN A 47 14.76 -2.45 -4.47
C GLN A 47 14.08 -1.15 -4.05
N LYS A 48 14.17 -0.12 -4.90
CA LYS A 48 13.32 1.04 -4.75
C LYS A 48 11.87 0.56 -4.66
N PRO A 49 11.08 1.02 -3.67
CA PRO A 49 9.65 0.77 -3.67
C PRO A 49 9.08 1.14 -5.03
N ASN A 50 8.15 0.34 -5.56
CA ASN A 50 7.54 0.63 -6.84
C ASN A 50 6.83 1.99 -6.76
N GLY A 51 7.49 3.04 -7.27
CA GLY A 51 6.97 4.40 -7.28
C GLY A 51 5.90 4.62 -8.34
N PHE A 52 5.50 3.57 -9.07
CA PHE A 52 4.42 3.64 -10.05
C PHE A 52 3.09 3.94 -9.37
N ARG A 53 2.62 5.18 -9.52
CA ARG A 53 1.33 5.65 -8.99
C ARG A 53 0.23 5.63 -10.06
N GLY A 54 0.35 4.75 -11.06
CA GLY A 54 -0.48 4.79 -12.27
C GLY A 54 -0.08 5.91 -13.25
N VAL A 55 -0.56 5.80 -14.48
CA VAL A 55 -0.36 6.81 -15.54
C VAL A 55 -1.18 8.07 -15.19
N ASN A 56 -0.58 9.26 -15.31
CA ASN A 56 -1.24 10.54 -15.07
C ASN A 56 -1.21 11.35 -16.37
N THR A 57 -2.26 11.20 -17.17
CA THR A 57 -2.42 11.90 -18.45
C THR A 57 -3.43 13.04 -18.32
N ALA A 58 -3.43 13.98 -19.28
CA ALA A 58 -4.44 15.03 -19.32
C ALA A 58 -5.86 14.45 -19.46
N GLU A 59 -6.01 13.40 -20.27
CA GLU A 59 -7.27 12.69 -20.50
C GLU A 59 -7.72 11.83 -19.31
N HIS A 60 -6.78 11.34 -18.52
CA HIS A 60 -7.07 10.50 -17.35
C HIS A 60 -6.17 10.90 -16.16
N PRO A 61 -6.45 12.06 -15.55
CA PRO A 61 -5.63 12.56 -14.46
C PRO A 61 -5.85 11.71 -13.22
N ARG A 62 -4.81 11.54 -12.41
CA ARG A 62 -4.90 10.85 -11.11
C ARG A 62 -5.95 11.49 -10.18
N HIS A 63 -6.15 12.79 -10.35
CA HIS A 63 -7.15 13.57 -9.64
C HIS A 63 -8.16 14.12 -10.66
N PRO A 64 -9.26 13.40 -10.94
CA PRO A 64 -10.28 13.88 -11.85
C PRO A 64 -10.95 15.15 -11.33
N SER A 65 -11.56 15.89 -12.26
CA SER A 65 -12.34 17.08 -11.97
C SER A 65 -13.49 16.76 -11.01
N VAL A 66 -13.90 17.77 -10.24
CA VAL A 66 -15.04 17.65 -9.31
C VAL A 66 -16.30 17.24 -10.07
N ASN A 67 -16.54 17.82 -11.24
CA ASN A 67 -17.70 17.52 -12.08
C ASN A 67 -17.78 16.03 -12.47
N LEU A 68 -16.65 15.42 -12.85
CA LEU A 68 -16.62 13.98 -13.18
C LEU A 68 -16.94 13.11 -11.95
N LYS A 69 -16.45 13.50 -10.77
CA LYS A 69 -16.76 12.77 -9.53
C LYS A 69 -18.24 12.86 -9.20
N ILE A 70 -18.82 14.05 -9.28
CA ILE A 70 -20.25 14.27 -9.02
C ILE A 70 -21.10 13.49 -10.01
N SER A 71 -20.81 13.55 -11.32
CA SER A 71 -21.59 12.81 -12.32
C SER A 71 -21.52 11.30 -12.10
N ALA A 72 -20.35 10.75 -11.77
CA ALA A 72 -20.21 9.33 -11.44
C ALA A 72 -21.01 8.93 -10.18
N ILE A 73 -21.03 9.80 -9.16
CA ILE A 73 -21.81 9.56 -7.93
C ILE A 73 -23.32 9.54 -8.26
N ARG A 74 -23.82 10.54 -8.97
CA ARG A 74 -25.25 10.62 -9.35
C ARG A 74 -25.69 9.40 -10.16
N ALA A 75 -24.93 9.07 -11.19
CA ALA A 75 -25.22 7.90 -12.03
C ALA A 75 -25.31 6.61 -11.20
N CYS A 76 -24.40 6.40 -10.23
CA CYS A 76 -24.39 5.18 -9.42
C CYS A 76 -25.45 5.16 -8.32
N PHE A 77 -25.62 6.26 -7.58
CA PHE A 77 -26.34 6.28 -6.29
C PHE A 77 -27.69 7.02 -6.33
N GLU A 78 -27.91 7.89 -7.30
CA GLU A 78 -29.21 8.55 -7.52
C GLU A 78 -30.00 7.85 -8.62
N GLU A 79 -29.35 7.50 -9.74
CA GLU A 79 -29.98 6.84 -10.89
C GLU A 79 -29.95 5.30 -10.80
N GLY A 80 -29.12 4.75 -9.90
CA GLY A 80 -29.05 3.30 -9.66
C GLY A 80 -28.30 2.49 -10.73
N ASN A 81 -27.45 3.13 -11.54
CA ASN A 81 -26.62 2.42 -12.51
C ASN A 81 -25.59 1.52 -11.82
N ASP A 82 -25.23 0.42 -12.47
CA ASP A 82 -24.21 -0.48 -11.97
C ASP A 82 -22.83 0.20 -11.88
N VAL A 83 -22.18 0.09 -10.72
CA VAL A 83 -20.90 0.76 -10.45
C VAL A 83 -19.77 0.18 -11.30
N GLN A 84 -19.84 -1.09 -11.68
CA GLN A 84 -18.84 -1.70 -12.56
C GLN A 84 -18.94 -1.14 -13.98
N LEU A 85 -20.17 -0.91 -14.48
CA LEU A 85 -20.41 -0.25 -15.75
C LEU A 85 -19.85 1.18 -15.77
N ILE A 86 -20.21 2.00 -14.77
CA ILE A 86 -19.72 3.39 -14.68
C ILE A 86 -18.20 3.42 -14.54
N SER A 87 -17.62 2.53 -13.72
CA SER A 87 -16.17 2.38 -13.56
C SER A 87 -15.46 2.11 -14.88
N ALA A 88 -15.98 1.20 -15.70
CA ALA A 88 -15.43 0.91 -17.01
C ALA A 88 -15.53 2.11 -17.96
N GLN A 89 -16.64 2.83 -17.94
CA GLN A 89 -16.89 3.97 -18.81
C GLN A 89 -15.96 5.16 -18.52
N ILE A 90 -15.74 5.49 -17.24
CA ILE A 90 -14.92 6.64 -16.84
C ILE A 90 -13.43 6.29 -16.66
N GLY A 91 -13.08 5.00 -16.71
CA GLY A 91 -11.72 4.49 -16.55
C GLY A 91 -11.19 4.53 -15.11
N TYR A 92 -12.01 4.85 -14.11
CA TYR A 92 -11.62 4.85 -12.70
C TYR A 92 -12.18 3.64 -11.99
N SER A 93 -11.41 3.08 -11.05
CA SER A 93 -11.83 1.90 -10.30
C SER A 93 -13.11 2.15 -9.48
N ARG A 94 -13.90 1.08 -9.25
CA ARG A 94 -15.04 1.11 -8.31
C ARG A 94 -14.66 1.67 -6.94
N ALA A 95 -13.47 1.33 -6.46
CA ALA A 95 -12.95 1.83 -5.18
C ALA A 95 -12.81 3.37 -5.16
N SER A 96 -12.43 3.97 -6.29
CA SER A 96 -12.38 5.43 -6.45
C SER A 96 -13.78 6.04 -6.34
N ILE A 97 -14.78 5.47 -7.03
CA ILE A 97 -16.16 5.94 -7.01
C ILE A 97 -16.74 5.90 -5.60
N TYR A 98 -16.57 4.78 -4.88
CA TYR A 98 -17.00 4.68 -3.48
C TYR A 98 -16.25 5.66 -2.57
N ALA A 99 -14.96 5.90 -2.79
CA ALA A 99 -14.20 6.87 -2.02
C ALA A 99 -14.69 8.31 -2.25
N TRP A 100 -15.08 8.66 -3.47
CA TRP A 100 -15.69 9.96 -3.76
C TRP A 100 -17.06 10.08 -3.11
N HIS A 101 -17.91 9.06 -3.21
CA HIS A 101 -19.23 9.06 -2.58
C HIS A 101 -19.15 9.24 -1.06
N ARG A 102 -18.24 8.52 -0.38
CA ARG A 102 -18.01 8.70 1.07
C ARG A 102 -17.60 10.14 1.44
N ARG A 103 -16.78 10.79 0.62
CA ARG A 103 -16.37 12.18 0.85
C ARG A 103 -17.52 13.15 0.59
N TYR A 104 -18.27 12.94 -0.49
CA TYR A 104 -19.46 13.70 -0.82
C TYR A 104 -20.48 13.68 0.32
N LEU A 105 -20.78 12.49 0.87
CA LEU A 105 -21.66 12.36 2.03
C LEU A 105 -21.13 13.06 3.28
N LYS A 106 -19.81 13.12 3.48
CA LYS A 106 -19.24 13.85 4.61
C LYS A 106 -19.44 15.37 4.45
N GLU A 107 -19.16 15.89 3.26
CA GLU A 107 -19.28 17.33 2.96
C GLU A 107 -20.73 17.82 2.90
N CYS A 108 -21.71 16.95 2.62
CA CYS A 108 -23.13 17.30 2.61
C CYS A 108 -23.81 17.22 3.99
N TRP A 109 -23.16 16.62 4.99
CA TRP A 109 -23.70 16.43 6.33
C TRP A 109 -22.86 17.11 7.44
N ASP A 110 -21.86 17.90 7.05
CA ASP A 110 -21.10 18.85 7.89
C ASP A 110 -21.60 20.28 7.63
#